data_AF-A0A178XK04-F1
#
_entry.id   AF-A0A178XK04-F1
#
_cell.length_a   1.000
_cell.length_b   1.000
_cell.length_c   1.000
_cell.angle_alpha   90.00
_cell.angle_beta   90.00
_cell.angle_gamma   90.00
#
_symmetry.space_group_name_H-M   'P 1'
#
loop_
_entity.id
_entity.type
_entity.pdbx_description
1 polymer ?
#
loop_
_entity_poly.entity_id
_entity_poly.type
_entity_poly.pdbx_seq_one_letter_code
_entity_poly.pdbx_strand_id
1 'polypeptide(L)'
;MFLVAKDTIKFSILVGLAAIFVDASIAHGLLWENDPYWTYWVTKTFLITTVFLFGTAFIGIGIVPGLVLTAVHTLILEIYYQWLAPVGLPQEPEWLDFNHLWVTGLPVHFLAILGGYALALWLWRRNHPVLESERGETWRFVVYGLVTSAIIVATDGIFTQLLLLQDFPGITFFVQRLLISFVFVCVWTAYAGAGRTGVALGALMLALVWTTYSMYLGPRGLPFEQPYYSGYWDLWWFSFPGGFVSAVIGWWVGGWAMKNRRMITVSSVVIAGIMMGLPADPLYAQGRGTDGLAASARASGQAVRIVGADPVNMNSTQPVTGTITIQAVEMGNRWSHVQNTDAMTVTARFTGGEATYDVKIDRPMPRHPLGLYTTWSGAVLEHQMHGDTGIGTDKLPRMRPKIALWGWAEVSRNGEVIARAAPAHVMVLTDGPMQGVMLEIAAEEKSLAAEPDGYIHVMWPKVEALEMPENQERTRQIIGWVGLAAFVALFGALAVTRTPEHSRRA
;
A
#
# COMPACT_ATOMS: atom_id res chain seq x y z
N MET A 1 30.01 -4.57 19.39
CA MET A 1 30.92 -3.39 19.34
C MET A 1 30.18 -2.23 19.99
N PHE A 2 30.77 -1.59 20.98
CA PHE A 2 30.19 -0.39 21.59
C PHE A 2 30.53 0.84 20.76
N LEU A 3 29.57 1.75 20.64
CA LEU A 3 29.73 3.02 19.94
C LEU A 3 29.85 4.16 20.96
N VAL A 4 30.49 5.25 20.57
CA VAL A 4 30.44 6.50 21.34
C VAL A 4 29.04 7.11 21.25
N ALA A 5 28.64 7.92 22.25
CA ALA A 5 27.27 8.44 22.35
C ALA A 5 26.74 9.07 21.04
N LYS A 6 27.55 9.90 20.37
CA LYS A 6 27.19 10.51 19.08
C LYS A 6 26.89 9.48 17.99
N ASP A 7 27.68 8.42 17.96
CA ASP A 7 27.58 7.37 16.94
C ASP A 7 26.44 6.39 17.24
N THR A 8 26.19 6.10 18.52
CA THR A 8 25.00 5.37 18.97
C THR A 8 23.73 6.07 18.49
N ILE A 9 23.62 7.39 18.68
CA ILE A 9 22.45 8.18 18.24
C ILE A 9 22.29 8.12 16.71
N LYS A 10 23.36 8.39 15.96
CA LYS A 10 23.33 8.35 14.49
C LYS A 10 22.93 6.98 13.95
N PHE A 11 23.52 5.93 14.52
CA PHE A 11 23.24 4.56 14.12
C PHE A 11 21.77 4.20 14.38
N SER A 12 21.22 4.53 15.55
CA SER A 12 19.83 4.22 15.87
C SER A 12 18.80 5.00 15.04
N ILE A 13 19.12 6.24 14.65
CA ILE A 13 18.30 6.99 13.68
C ILE A 13 18.35 6.29 12.31
N LEU A 14 19.54 5.88 11.86
CA LEU A 14 19.69 5.13 10.61
C LEU A 14 18.89 3.81 10.64
N VAL A 15 18.91 3.08 11.75
CA VAL A 15 18.10 1.86 11.93
C VAL A 15 16.61 2.18 11.83
N GLY A 16 16.13 3.22 12.53
CA GLY A 16 14.72 3.62 12.49
C GLY A 16 14.24 3.94 11.07
N LEU A 17 15.00 4.76 10.34
CA LEU A 17 14.68 5.12 8.95
C LEU A 17 14.79 3.94 7.99
N ALA A 18 15.79 3.08 8.14
CA ALA A 18 15.95 1.90 7.29
C ALA A 18 14.86 0.85 7.53
N ALA A 19 14.52 0.60 8.80
CA ALA A 19 13.48 -0.35 9.18
C ALA A 19 12.09 0.10 8.74
N ILE A 20 11.73 1.37 8.96
CA ILE A 20 10.43 1.88 8.50
C ILE A 20 10.35 1.89 6.98
N PHE A 21 11.46 2.13 6.28
CA PHE A 21 11.50 2.02 4.84
C PHE A 21 11.26 0.59 4.34
N VAL A 22 11.91 -0.41 4.93
CA VAL A 22 11.70 -1.83 4.58
C VAL A 22 10.26 -2.25 4.89
N ASP A 23 9.73 -1.80 6.01
CA ASP A 23 8.35 -2.01 6.40
C ASP A 23 7.37 -1.40 5.37
N ALA A 24 7.55 -0.13 4.99
CA ALA A 24 6.71 0.53 4.00
C ALA A 24 6.82 -0.07 2.59
N SER A 25 8.04 -0.40 2.16
CA SER A 25 8.34 -0.83 0.79
C SER A 25 8.06 -2.30 0.55
N ILE A 26 8.39 -3.17 1.50
CA ILE A 26 8.33 -4.63 1.33
C ILE A 26 7.16 -5.21 2.12
N ALA A 27 7.06 -4.93 3.43
CA ALA A 27 5.96 -5.50 4.24
C ALA A 27 4.59 -4.96 3.79
N HIS A 28 4.43 -3.65 3.80
CA HIS A 28 3.20 -3.03 3.32
C HIS A 28 3.11 -3.07 1.79
N GLY A 29 4.21 -2.78 1.08
CA GLY A 29 4.17 -2.70 -0.38
C GLY A 29 3.96 -4.01 -1.14
N LEU A 30 4.54 -5.13 -0.68
CA LEU A 30 4.43 -6.43 -1.35
C LEU A 30 3.43 -7.38 -0.68
N LEU A 31 3.21 -7.27 0.64
CA LEU A 31 2.40 -8.22 1.40
C LEU A 31 1.00 -7.69 1.71
N TRP A 32 0.89 -6.51 2.33
CA TRP A 32 -0.38 -6.06 2.92
C TRP A 32 -1.15 -5.03 2.09
N GLU A 33 -0.49 -4.33 1.16
CA GLU A 33 -1.04 -3.29 0.28
C GLU A 33 -1.86 -2.19 0.96
N ASN A 34 -1.67 -2.01 2.26
CA ASN A 34 -2.31 -0.98 3.06
C ASN A 34 -1.32 0.14 3.40
N ASP A 35 -1.83 1.37 3.47
CA ASP A 35 -1.12 2.50 4.05
C ASP A 35 -1.57 2.66 5.50
N PRO A 36 -0.80 2.19 6.49
CA PRO A 36 -1.07 2.53 7.87
C PRO A 36 -0.80 4.04 8.01
N TYR A 37 -1.88 4.81 8.12
CA TYR A 37 -1.95 6.25 8.43
C TYR A 37 -0.64 6.93 8.89
N TRP A 38 -0.38 8.17 8.46
CA TRP A 38 0.90 8.86 8.72
C TRP A 38 1.40 8.83 10.19
N THR A 39 0.50 8.85 11.17
CA THR A 39 0.86 8.78 12.60
C THR A 39 1.47 7.42 12.99
N TYR A 40 1.11 6.32 12.30
CA TYR A 40 1.76 5.02 12.42
C TYR A 40 3.22 5.13 12.02
N TRP A 41 3.48 5.64 10.82
CA TRP A 41 4.84 5.72 10.27
C TRP A 41 5.77 6.50 11.20
N VAL A 42 5.27 7.62 11.74
CA VAL A 42 6.02 8.43 12.70
C VAL A 42 6.23 7.69 14.02
N THR A 43 5.16 7.19 14.63
CA THR A 43 5.23 6.54 15.95
C THR A 43 6.13 5.30 15.92
N LYS A 44 5.98 4.46 14.89
CA LYS A 44 6.79 3.25 14.72
C LYS A 44 8.26 3.61 14.48
N THR A 45 8.56 4.64 13.69
CA THR A 45 9.94 5.12 13.51
C THR A 45 10.58 5.51 14.85
N PHE A 46 9.87 6.33 15.66
CA PHE A 46 10.37 6.74 16.97
C PHE A 46 10.53 5.56 17.93
N LEU A 47 9.60 4.60 17.92
CA LEU A 47 9.69 3.38 18.73
C LEU A 47 10.94 2.57 18.36
N ILE A 48 11.15 2.31 17.06
CA ILE A 48 12.34 1.60 16.57
C ILE A 48 13.61 2.33 17.02
N THR A 49 13.73 3.63 16.72
CA THR A 49 14.90 4.42 17.09
C THR A 49 15.15 4.41 18.59
N THR A 50 14.10 4.48 19.41
CA THR A 50 14.22 4.46 20.88
C THR A 50 14.75 3.12 21.39
N VAL A 51 14.13 2.00 20.97
CA VAL A 51 14.56 0.66 21.38
C VAL A 51 16.00 0.40 20.97
N PHE A 52 16.38 0.75 19.74
CA PHE A 52 17.75 0.56 19.26
C PHE A 52 18.75 1.52 19.88
N LEU A 53 18.37 2.76 20.24
CA LEU A 53 19.23 3.70 20.97
C LEU A 53 19.57 3.18 22.36
N PHE A 54 18.57 2.83 23.16
CA PHE A 54 18.80 2.26 24.49
C PHE A 54 19.54 0.94 24.38
N GLY A 55 19.05 0.02 23.55
CA GLY A 55 19.64 -1.29 23.38
C GLY A 55 21.11 -1.26 22.95
N THR A 56 21.43 -0.49 21.92
CA THR A 56 22.81 -0.37 21.42
C THR A 56 23.75 0.25 22.45
N ALA A 57 23.26 1.13 23.33
CA ALA A 57 24.07 1.68 24.41
C ALA A 57 24.51 0.60 25.43
N PHE A 58 23.67 -0.41 25.69
CA PHE A 58 23.95 -1.45 26.69
C PHE A 58 24.59 -2.73 26.13
N ILE A 59 24.22 -3.15 24.92
CA ILE A 59 24.71 -4.42 24.34
C ILE A 59 25.50 -4.24 23.03
N GLY A 60 25.68 -2.99 22.59
CA GLY A 60 26.42 -2.63 21.39
C GLY A 60 25.73 -3.01 20.07
N ILE A 61 26.45 -2.84 18.96
CA ILE A 61 26.01 -3.27 17.62
C ILE A 61 26.65 -4.60 17.22
N GLY A 62 25.92 -5.35 16.38
CA GLY A 62 26.33 -6.64 15.83
C GLY A 62 25.13 -7.48 15.40
N ILE A 63 25.35 -8.65 14.80
CA ILE A 63 24.24 -9.51 14.36
C ILE A 63 23.41 -9.99 15.55
N VAL A 64 24.07 -10.52 16.60
CA VAL A 64 23.38 -11.02 17.80
C VAL A 64 22.66 -9.90 18.55
N PRO A 65 23.30 -8.74 18.88
CA PRO A 65 22.57 -7.61 19.44
C PRO A 65 21.38 -7.17 18.57
N GLY A 66 21.55 -7.12 17.25
CA GLY A 66 20.48 -6.78 16.31
C GLY A 66 19.27 -7.69 16.41
N LEU A 67 19.49 -9.01 16.45
CA LEU A 67 18.42 -10.00 16.61
C LEU A 67 17.67 -9.82 17.93
N VAL A 68 18.39 -9.62 19.03
CA VAL A 68 17.80 -9.40 20.36
C VAL A 68 16.97 -8.12 20.39
N LEU A 69 17.53 -7.00 19.91
CA LEU A 69 16.82 -5.71 19.89
C LEU A 69 15.61 -5.72 18.97
N THR A 70 15.70 -6.44 17.85
CA THR A 70 14.55 -6.63 16.96
C THR A 70 13.46 -7.45 17.63
N ALA A 71 13.81 -8.54 18.33
CA ALA A 71 12.84 -9.34 19.08
C ALA A 71 12.14 -8.52 20.18
N VAL A 72 12.92 -7.74 20.94
CA VAL A 72 12.39 -6.85 21.98
C VAL A 72 11.48 -5.80 21.38
N HIS A 73 11.90 -5.13 20.30
CA HIS A 73 11.05 -4.15 19.63
C HIS A 73 9.74 -4.78 19.14
N THR A 74 9.81 -5.92 18.47
CA THR A 74 8.64 -6.59 17.92
C THR A 74 7.67 -6.97 19.03
N LEU A 75 8.17 -7.51 20.16
CA LEU A 75 7.34 -7.79 21.32
C LEU A 75 6.67 -6.52 21.89
N ILE A 76 7.40 -5.42 22.01
CA ILE A 76 6.83 -4.13 22.47
C ILE A 76 5.75 -3.65 21.50
N LEU A 77 6.00 -3.74 20.19
CA LEU A 77 5.05 -3.32 19.15
C LEU A 77 3.75 -4.14 19.21
N GLU A 78 3.84 -5.46 19.37
CA GLU A 78 2.65 -6.31 19.46
C GLU A 78 1.89 -6.10 20.78
N ILE A 79 2.59 -5.96 21.91
CA ILE A 79 1.94 -5.60 23.19
C ILE A 79 1.24 -4.24 23.06
N TYR A 80 1.89 -3.28 22.40
CA TYR A 80 1.30 -1.99 22.13
C TYR A 80 0.02 -2.17 21.31
N TYR A 81 0.05 -2.84 20.16
CA TYR A 81 -1.16 -3.02 19.34
C TYR A 81 -2.30 -3.76 20.03
N GLN A 82 -2.00 -4.73 20.89
CA GLN A 82 -3.04 -5.53 21.52
C GLN A 82 -3.63 -4.90 22.78
N TRP A 83 -2.84 -4.15 23.55
CA TRP A 83 -3.23 -3.77 24.91
C TRP A 83 -3.14 -2.28 25.20
N LEU A 84 -2.29 -1.53 24.49
CA LEU A 84 -1.93 -0.15 24.85
C LEU A 84 -2.19 0.88 23.75
N ALA A 85 -2.37 0.42 22.51
CA ALA A 85 -2.86 1.25 21.44
C ALA A 85 -4.19 1.80 21.95
N PRO A 86 -4.33 3.12 22.09
CA PRO A 86 -5.60 3.68 22.50
C PRO A 86 -6.63 3.13 21.52
N VAL A 87 -7.78 2.72 22.06
CA VAL A 87 -9.03 2.76 21.31
C VAL A 87 -9.11 4.16 20.69
N GLY A 88 -8.61 4.34 19.46
CA GLY A 88 -8.36 5.66 18.89
C GLY A 88 -7.02 5.88 18.17
N LEU A 89 -6.85 5.24 17.01
CA LEU A 89 -6.44 5.92 15.77
C LEU A 89 -7.36 5.39 14.66
N PRO A 90 -7.87 6.26 13.77
CA PRO A 90 -9.12 7.02 13.98
C PRO A 90 -10.32 6.11 14.30
N GLN A 91 -11.10 6.37 15.37
CA GLN A 91 -12.42 5.78 15.76
C GLN A 91 -12.78 4.29 15.51
N GLU A 92 -11.97 3.49 14.81
CA GLU A 92 -12.31 2.23 14.13
C GLU A 92 -11.08 1.31 14.17
N PRO A 93 -10.74 0.73 15.35
CA PRO A 93 -9.53 -0.05 15.55
C PRO A 93 -9.69 -1.49 15.04
N GLU A 94 -9.73 -1.69 13.71
CA GLU A 94 -10.14 -3.00 13.15
C GLU A 94 -9.17 -3.64 12.16
N TRP A 95 -8.05 -2.99 11.90
CA TRP A 95 -7.04 -3.39 10.93
C TRP A 95 -6.19 -4.62 11.33
N LEU A 96 -6.54 -5.32 12.42
CA LEU A 96 -5.69 -6.34 13.04
C LEU A 96 -6.53 -7.52 13.59
N ASP A 97 -7.07 -8.37 12.70
CA ASP A 97 -7.55 -9.70 13.12
C ASP A 97 -6.38 -10.56 13.64
N PHE A 98 -6.67 -11.67 14.36
CA PHE A 98 -5.61 -12.51 14.95
C PHE A 98 -4.58 -13.01 13.92
N ASN A 99 -5.01 -13.25 12.68
CA ASN A 99 -4.14 -13.70 11.58
C ASN A 99 -3.22 -12.55 11.12
N HIS A 100 -3.76 -11.34 10.98
CA HIS A 100 -3.02 -10.12 10.67
C HIS A 100 -2.05 -9.73 11.78
N LEU A 101 -2.35 -10.02 13.05
CA LEU A 101 -1.45 -9.77 14.18
C LEU A 101 -0.34 -10.80 14.30
N TRP A 102 -0.68 -12.09 14.32
CA TRP A 102 0.24 -13.12 14.81
C TRP A 102 0.87 -13.97 13.71
N VAL A 103 0.16 -14.17 12.59
CA VAL A 103 0.64 -15.05 11.51
C VAL A 103 1.39 -14.24 10.46
N THR A 104 0.84 -13.09 10.07
CA THR A 104 1.53 -12.17 9.17
C THR A 104 2.19 -11.03 9.94
N GLY A 105 1.51 -10.37 10.88
CA GLY A 105 2.03 -9.22 11.65
C GLY A 105 3.38 -9.46 12.31
N LEU A 106 3.42 -10.23 13.39
CA LEU A 106 4.61 -10.47 14.21
C LEU A 106 5.83 -10.90 13.35
N PRO A 107 5.75 -11.93 12.49
CA PRO A 107 6.94 -12.37 11.79
C PRO A 107 7.34 -11.43 10.64
N VAL A 108 6.40 -10.76 9.96
CA VAL A 108 6.72 -9.74 8.95
C VAL A 108 7.35 -8.52 9.59
N HIS A 109 6.79 -8.00 10.70
CA HIS A 109 7.36 -6.89 11.46
C HIS A 109 8.79 -7.21 11.90
N PHE A 110 8.99 -8.38 12.51
CA PHE A 110 10.32 -8.83 12.94
C PHE A 110 11.31 -8.82 11.77
N LEU A 111 10.96 -9.42 10.63
CA LEU A 111 11.83 -9.50 9.48
C LEU A 111 12.07 -8.13 8.83
N ALA A 112 11.07 -7.26 8.75
CA ALA A 112 11.22 -5.91 8.19
C ALA A 112 12.18 -5.07 9.03
N ILE A 113 12.02 -5.09 10.36
CA ILE A 113 12.91 -4.39 11.28
C ILE A 113 14.31 -5.00 11.25
N LEU A 114 14.43 -6.32 11.22
CA LEU A 114 15.72 -7.00 11.12
C LEU A 114 16.43 -6.66 9.80
N GLY A 115 15.69 -6.61 8.69
CA GLY A 115 16.20 -6.22 7.38
C GLY A 115 16.71 -4.79 7.37
N GLY A 116 15.93 -3.85 7.91
CA GLY A 116 16.34 -2.46 8.08
C GLY A 116 17.57 -2.29 8.98
N TYR A 117 17.61 -3.03 10.10
CA TYR A 117 18.79 -3.08 10.96
C TYR A 117 20.01 -3.64 10.23
N ALA A 118 19.86 -4.73 9.47
CA ALA A 118 20.96 -5.33 8.73
C ALA A 118 21.50 -4.40 7.64
N LEU A 119 20.61 -3.69 6.93
CA LEU A 119 20.95 -2.63 5.99
C LEU A 119 21.73 -1.51 6.70
N ALA A 120 21.22 -1.00 7.82
CA ALA A 120 21.88 0.04 8.61
C ALA A 120 23.25 -0.41 9.13
N LEU A 121 23.36 -1.65 9.62
CA LEU A 121 24.60 -2.24 10.11
C LEU A 121 25.62 -2.40 8.98
N TRP A 122 25.18 -2.85 7.80
CA TRP A 122 26.05 -2.94 6.63
C TRP A 122 26.54 -1.56 6.19
N LEU A 123 25.65 -0.57 6.06
CA LEU A 123 26.03 0.81 5.73
C LEU A 123 26.99 1.39 6.77
N TRP A 124 26.74 1.15 8.06
CA TRP A 124 27.59 1.60 9.15
C TRP A 124 29.00 0.99 9.10
N ARG A 125 29.11 -0.32 8.84
CA ARG A 125 30.40 -1.03 8.74
C ARG A 125 31.16 -0.68 7.48
N ARG A 126 30.43 -0.42 6.39
CA ARG A 126 31.00 -0.05 5.11
C ARG A 126 31.48 1.40 5.12
N ASN A 127 30.81 2.26 5.90
CA ASN A 127 30.93 3.72 5.97
C ASN A 127 32.24 4.19 5.36
N HIS A 128 32.17 4.41 4.05
CA HIS A 128 33.36 4.67 3.26
C HIS A 128 33.66 6.15 3.53
N PRO A 129 34.79 6.52 4.14
CA PRO A 129 35.18 7.91 4.25
C PRO A 129 35.61 8.37 2.86
N VAL A 130 34.67 8.53 1.93
CA VAL A 130 34.97 8.92 0.55
C VAL A 130 35.37 10.39 0.47
N LEU A 131 35.20 11.17 1.54
CA LEU A 131 35.59 12.58 1.52
C LEU A 131 36.12 13.03 2.90
N GLU A 132 37.30 12.54 3.29
CA GLU A 132 38.30 13.47 3.83
C GLU A 132 38.79 14.34 2.67
N SER A 133 37.90 15.20 2.16
CA SER A 133 38.19 16.02 0.99
C SER A 133 38.26 17.48 1.38
N GLU A 134 39.35 18.11 1.00
CA GLU A 134 39.47 19.55 0.89
C GLU A 134 38.25 20.16 0.17
N ARG A 135 37.88 21.40 0.51
CA ARG A 135 36.70 22.16 0.02
C ARG A 135 36.44 22.13 -1.50
N GLY A 136 37.40 21.71 -2.32
CA GLY A 136 37.29 21.62 -3.78
C GLY A 136 36.48 20.42 -4.33
N GLU A 137 36.15 19.41 -3.51
CA GLU A 137 35.48 18.18 -3.99
C GLU A 137 33.95 18.15 -3.81
N THR A 138 33.40 18.97 -2.92
CA THR A 138 31.95 18.95 -2.59
C THR A 138 31.06 19.35 -3.78
N TRP A 139 31.43 20.37 -4.56
CA TRP A 139 30.63 20.78 -5.72
C TRP A 139 30.59 19.69 -6.80
N ARG A 140 31.71 18.97 -7.00
CA ARG A 140 31.81 17.87 -7.98
C ARG A 140 30.92 16.70 -7.57
N PHE A 141 30.85 16.42 -6.28
CA PHE A 141 29.97 15.41 -5.73
C PHE A 141 28.49 15.76 -5.97
N VAL A 142 28.11 17.01 -5.72
CA VAL A 142 26.75 17.51 -5.98
C VAL A 142 26.41 17.44 -7.47
N VAL A 143 27.32 17.88 -8.34
CA VAL A 143 27.12 17.80 -9.80
C VAL A 143 27.00 16.35 -10.28
N TYR A 144 27.83 15.44 -9.76
CA TYR A 144 27.70 14.01 -10.04
C TYR A 144 26.32 13.49 -9.63
N GLY A 145 25.85 13.84 -8.43
CA GLY A 145 24.51 13.49 -7.95
C GLY A 145 23.44 13.96 -8.92
N LEU A 146 23.44 15.24 -9.28
CA LEU A 146 22.45 15.83 -10.19
C LEU A 146 22.45 15.18 -11.57
N VAL A 147 23.64 15.04 -12.20
CA VAL A 147 23.77 14.45 -13.53
C VAL A 147 23.33 13.00 -13.53
N THR A 148 23.76 12.22 -12.54
CA THR A 148 23.38 10.82 -12.40
C THR A 148 21.87 10.67 -12.23
N SER A 149 21.26 11.46 -11.35
CA SER A 149 19.81 11.44 -11.14
C SER A 149 19.03 11.84 -12.40
N ALA A 150 19.50 12.85 -13.14
CA ALA A 150 18.86 13.24 -14.39
C ALA A 150 18.92 12.13 -15.45
N ILE A 151 20.04 11.43 -15.57
CA ILE A 151 20.16 10.27 -16.48
C ILE A 151 19.25 9.13 -16.04
N ILE A 152 19.21 8.83 -14.74
CA ILE A 152 18.35 7.77 -14.18
C ILE A 152 16.87 8.07 -14.49
N VAL A 153 16.41 9.30 -14.25
CA VAL A 153 15.02 9.71 -14.51
C VAL A 153 14.70 9.71 -16.00
N ALA A 154 15.62 10.17 -16.86
CA ALA A 154 15.41 10.14 -18.31
C ALA A 154 15.35 8.70 -18.85
N THR A 155 16.20 7.81 -18.33
CA THR A 155 16.19 6.38 -18.69
C THR A 155 14.89 5.73 -18.24
N ASP A 156 14.39 6.07 -17.04
CA ASP A 156 13.11 5.59 -16.53
C ASP A 156 11.92 6.09 -17.37
N GLY A 157 11.96 7.35 -17.83
CA GLY A 157 10.95 7.88 -18.77
C GLY A 157 10.90 7.12 -20.09
N ILE A 158 12.05 6.70 -20.63
CA ILE A 158 12.10 5.92 -21.89
C ILE A 158 11.75 4.45 -21.63
N PHE A 159 12.42 3.82 -20.68
CA PHE A 159 12.32 2.38 -20.50
C PHE A 159 11.04 2.00 -19.75
N THR A 160 10.83 2.56 -18.57
CA THR A 160 9.68 2.20 -17.74
C THR A 160 8.39 2.82 -18.27
N GLN A 161 8.39 4.13 -18.50
CA GLN A 161 7.14 4.84 -18.83
C GLN A 161 6.72 4.61 -20.28
N LEU A 162 7.62 4.84 -21.24
CA LEU A 162 7.30 4.68 -22.66
C LEU A 162 7.26 3.22 -23.14
N LEU A 163 8.25 2.38 -22.79
CA LEU A 163 8.31 1.01 -23.34
C LEU A 163 7.48 -0.01 -22.55
N LEU A 164 7.58 -0.01 -21.21
CA LEU A 164 6.88 -1.00 -20.39
C LEU A 164 5.42 -0.61 -20.12
N LEU A 165 5.19 0.61 -19.62
CA LEU A 165 3.86 1.08 -19.23
C LEU A 165 3.08 1.72 -20.39
N GLN A 166 3.76 2.10 -21.47
CA GLN A 166 3.18 2.77 -22.64
C GLN A 166 2.33 4.00 -22.26
N ASP A 167 2.83 4.76 -21.30
CA ASP A 167 2.08 5.82 -20.66
C ASP A 167 2.97 7.04 -20.36
N PHE A 168 2.39 8.23 -20.49
CA PHE A 168 3.04 9.48 -20.12
C PHE A 168 2.56 9.90 -18.72
N PRO A 169 3.39 9.72 -17.67
CA PRO A 169 2.95 9.92 -16.28
C PRO A 169 2.76 11.40 -15.92
N GLY A 170 3.11 12.33 -16.81
CA GLY A 170 3.01 13.76 -16.57
C GLY A 170 4.33 14.40 -16.10
N ILE A 171 4.42 15.73 -16.24
CA ILE A 171 5.64 16.49 -15.91
C ILE A 171 5.92 16.47 -14.40
N THR A 172 4.86 16.53 -13.59
CA THR A 172 4.97 16.52 -12.12
C THR A 172 5.68 15.26 -11.61
N PHE A 173 5.40 14.11 -12.24
CA PHE A 173 6.05 12.84 -11.92
C PHE A 173 7.57 12.91 -12.10
N PHE A 174 8.05 13.44 -13.23
CA PHE A 174 9.49 13.55 -13.51
C PHE A 174 10.21 14.52 -12.57
N VAL A 175 9.55 15.63 -12.21
CA VAL A 175 10.09 16.59 -11.22
C VAL A 175 10.26 15.92 -9.86
N GLN A 176 9.22 15.21 -9.37
CA GLN A 176 9.26 14.52 -8.09
C GLN A 176 10.34 13.42 -8.09
N ARG A 177 10.40 12.60 -9.13
CA ARG A 177 11.43 11.56 -9.25
C ARG A 177 12.84 12.16 -9.27
N LEU A 178 13.05 13.28 -9.95
CA LEU A 178 14.36 13.96 -9.96
C LEU A 178 14.78 14.44 -8.57
N LEU A 179 13.86 15.06 -7.82
CA LEU A 179 14.13 15.54 -6.46
C LEU A 179 14.50 14.38 -5.52
N ILE A 180 13.71 13.30 -5.56
CA ILE A 180 13.94 12.09 -4.75
C ILE A 180 15.28 11.46 -5.13
N SER A 181 15.51 11.22 -6.43
CA SER A 181 16.75 10.60 -6.91
C SER A 181 17.97 11.43 -6.62
N PHE A 182 17.90 12.76 -6.70
CA PHE A 182 19.04 13.62 -6.40
C PHE A 182 19.52 13.46 -4.96
N VAL A 183 18.59 13.59 -4.01
CA VAL A 183 18.89 13.44 -2.58
C VAL A 183 19.35 12.01 -2.31
N PHE A 184 18.65 11.00 -2.83
CA PHE A 184 18.99 9.60 -2.64
C PHE A 184 20.38 9.26 -3.19
N VAL A 185 20.69 9.63 -4.44
CA VAL A 185 22.00 9.33 -5.06
C VAL A 185 23.13 9.95 -4.25
N CYS A 186 22.97 11.19 -3.78
CA CYS A 186 23.96 11.85 -2.94
C CYS A 186 24.15 11.09 -1.62
N VAL A 187 23.08 10.87 -0.85
CA VAL A 187 23.17 10.18 0.44
C VAL A 187 23.74 8.76 0.26
N TRP A 188 23.20 8.00 -0.68
CA TRP A 188 23.63 6.63 -0.92
C TRP A 188 25.11 6.55 -1.33
N THR A 189 25.54 7.40 -2.27
CA THR A 189 26.95 7.41 -2.70
C THR A 189 27.89 7.80 -1.56
N ALA A 190 27.46 8.71 -0.68
CA ALA A 190 28.26 9.12 0.48
C ALA A 190 28.47 7.97 1.49
N TYR A 191 27.46 7.14 1.74
CA TYR A 191 27.54 6.04 2.72
C TYR A 191 28.05 4.72 2.12
N ALA A 192 27.50 4.30 1.00
CA ALA A 192 27.79 3.00 0.38
C ALA A 192 28.95 3.03 -0.64
N GLY A 193 29.33 4.23 -1.09
CA GLY A 193 30.36 4.45 -2.12
C GLY A 193 29.88 4.16 -3.55
N ALA A 194 30.68 4.59 -4.52
CA ALA A 194 30.41 4.42 -5.97
C ALA A 194 30.96 3.10 -6.58
N GLY A 195 31.38 2.15 -5.74
CA GLY A 195 31.85 0.84 -6.21
C GLY A 195 30.70 -0.04 -6.73
N ARG A 196 31.01 -1.16 -7.39
CA ARG A 196 30.00 -2.06 -8.01
C ARG A 196 28.88 -2.47 -7.05
N THR A 197 29.23 -2.88 -5.82
CA THR A 197 28.26 -3.26 -4.78
C THR A 197 27.39 -2.07 -4.35
N GLY A 198 27.98 -0.89 -4.19
CA GLY A 198 27.25 0.33 -3.84
C GLY A 198 26.29 0.75 -4.94
N VAL A 199 26.70 0.68 -6.20
CA VAL A 199 25.83 0.98 -7.35
C VAL A 199 24.68 -0.03 -7.47
N ALA A 200 24.97 -1.33 -7.43
CA ALA A 200 23.94 -2.36 -7.59
C ALA A 200 22.87 -2.28 -6.49
N LEU A 201 23.29 -2.13 -5.22
CA LEU A 201 22.37 -2.00 -4.10
C LEU A 201 21.70 -0.62 -4.07
N GLY A 202 22.38 0.43 -4.53
CA GLY A 202 21.79 1.77 -4.67
C GLY A 202 20.69 1.81 -5.70
N ALA A 203 20.87 1.09 -6.82
CA ALA A 203 19.83 0.93 -7.82
C ALA A 203 18.61 0.16 -7.29
N LEU A 204 18.85 -0.94 -6.56
CA LEU A 204 17.78 -1.70 -5.88
C LEU A 204 17.00 -0.80 -4.93
N MET A 205 17.71 -0.08 -4.07
CA MET A 205 17.09 0.76 -3.05
C MET A 205 16.38 1.99 -3.64
N LEU A 206 16.93 2.62 -4.69
CA LEU A 206 16.24 3.72 -5.38
C LEU A 206 14.97 3.22 -6.07
N ALA A 207 15.01 2.05 -6.70
CA ALA A 207 13.83 1.45 -7.31
C ALA A 207 12.74 1.19 -6.27
N LEU A 208 13.11 0.61 -5.11
CA LEU A 208 12.18 0.45 -3.99
C LEU A 208 11.61 1.81 -3.52
N VAL A 209 12.44 2.84 -3.33
CA VAL A 209 11.99 4.19 -2.95
C VAL A 209 10.97 4.75 -3.94
N TRP A 210 11.23 4.63 -5.23
CA TRP A 210 10.29 5.08 -6.26
C TRP A 210 9.00 4.28 -6.26
N THR A 211 9.06 2.96 -6.12
CA THR A 211 7.87 2.10 -6.05
C THR A 211 7.03 2.45 -4.83
N THR A 212 7.64 2.58 -3.65
CA THR A 212 6.97 2.99 -2.40
C THR A 212 6.36 4.38 -2.52
N TYR A 213 7.07 5.34 -3.10
CA TYR A 213 6.52 6.67 -3.34
C TYR A 213 5.34 6.62 -4.31
N SER A 214 5.43 5.86 -5.39
CA SER A 214 4.35 5.72 -6.40
C SER A 214 3.13 5.02 -5.81
N MET A 215 3.32 4.12 -4.85
CA MET A 215 2.25 3.43 -4.13
C MET A 215 1.42 4.38 -3.27
N TYR A 216 2.06 5.26 -2.49
CA TYR A 216 1.37 6.08 -1.49
C TYR A 216 1.11 7.53 -1.91
N LEU A 217 2.02 8.14 -2.67
CA LEU A 217 2.09 9.59 -2.85
C LEU A 217 2.29 10.06 -4.29
N GLY A 218 2.51 9.15 -5.24
CA GLY A 218 2.92 9.49 -6.61
C GLY A 218 1.81 9.32 -7.64
N PRO A 219 0.84 10.26 -7.75
CA PRO A 219 -0.15 10.24 -8.81
C PRO A 219 0.50 10.46 -10.18
N ARG A 220 -0.11 9.87 -11.21
CA ARG A 220 0.24 10.00 -12.62
C ARG A 220 -0.84 10.81 -13.35
N GLY A 221 -0.54 11.26 -14.57
CA GLY A 221 -1.43 12.04 -15.44
C GLY A 221 -1.38 13.55 -15.25
N LEU A 222 -0.81 14.06 -14.16
CA LEU A 222 -0.78 15.50 -13.88
C LEU A 222 0.25 16.27 -14.73
N PRO A 223 -0.08 17.48 -15.21
CA PRO A 223 -1.30 18.26 -14.95
C PRO A 223 -2.42 18.07 -15.99
N PHE A 224 -2.26 17.16 -16.95
CA PHE A 224 -3.12 17.09 -18.14
C PHE A 224 -4.37 16.23 -17.95
N GLU A 225 -4.35 15.31 -16.98
CA GLU A 225 -5.41 14.36 -16.70
C GLU A 225 -5.81 14.38 -15.22
N GLN A 226 -6.95 13.75 -14.90
CA GLN A 226 -7.29 13.45 -13.51
C GLN A 226 -6.22 12.54 -12.91
N PRO A 227 -5.76 12.80 -11.66
CA PRO A 227 -4.72 11.99 -11.07
C PRO A 227 -5.20 10.55 -10.88
N TYR A 228 -4.36 9.60 -11.26
CA TYR A 228 -4.55 8.17 -11.02
C TYR A 228 -3.30 7.55 -10.39
N TYR A 229 -3.45 6.41 -9.74
CA TYR A 229 -2.39 5.70 -9.03
C TYR A 229 -2.16 4.33 -9.64
N SER A 230 -0.91 3.86 -9.64
CA SER A 230 -0.56 2.54 -10.17
C SER A 230 -1.11 1.41 -9.30
N GLY A 231 -1.63 0.37 -9.96
CA GLY A 231 -1.99 -0.90 -9.34
C GLY A 231 -0.77 -1.71 -8.89
N TYR A 232 -1.01 -2.80 -8.16
CA TYR A 232 0.06 -3.69 -7.69
C TYR A 232 0.94 -4.21 -8.85
N TRP A 233 0.31 -4.61 -9.97
CA TRP A 233 1.03 -5.18 -11.09
C TRP A 233 1.94 -4.15 -11.76
N ASP A 234 1.39 -2.96 -12.06
CA ASP A 234 2.15 -1.81 -12.57
C ASP A 234 3.34 -1.45 -11.69
N LEU A 235 3.16 -1.47 -10.37
CA LEU A 235 4.21 -1.14 -9.41
C LEU A 235 5.33 -2.17 -9.40
N TRP A 236 4.99 -3.46 -9.29
CA TRP A 236 5.98 -4.49 -8.97
C TRP A 236 6.52 -5.25 -10.17
N TRP A 237 5.78 -5.33 -11.28
CA TRP A 237 6.21 -6.03 -12.49
C TRP A 237 6.76 -5.12 -13.58
N PHE A 238 6.36 -3.85 -13.59
CA PHE A 238 6.84 -2.90 -14.59
C PHE A 238 7.68 -1.78 -13.95
N SER A 239 7.12 -1.05 -12.99
CA SER A 239 7.76 0.13 -12.40
C SER A 239 9.01 -0.21 -11.61
N PHE A 240 8.98 -1.23 -10.75
CA PHE A 240 10.12 -1.65 -9.94
C PHE A 240 11.27 -2.19 -10.81
N PRO A 241 11.08 -3.19 -11.71
CA PRO A 241 12.16 -3.68 -12.55
C PRO A 241 12.67 -2.62 -13.53
N GLY A 242 11.77 -1.83 -14.11
CA GLY A 242 12.12 -0.73 -15.00
C GLY A 242 12.96 0.35 -14.29
N GLY A 243 12.54 0.75 -13.09
CA GLY A 243 13.27 1.68 -12.24
C GLY A 243 14.63 1.14 -11.82
N PHE A 244 14.73 -0.16 -11.48
CA PHE A 244 16.00 -0.82 -11.15
C PHE A 244 16.99 -0.80 -12.31
N VAL A 245 16.55 -1.22 -13.51
CA VAL A 245 17.39 -1.22 -14.72
C VAL A 245 17.82 0.21 -15.07
N SER A 246 16.89 1.16 -15.01
CA SER A 246 17.14 2.58 -15.28
C SER A 246 18.16 3.17 -14.30
N ALA A 247 18.06 2.81 -13.03
CA ALA A 247 19.03 3.18 -12.02
C ALA A 247 20.42 2.59 -12.31
N VAL A 248 20.53 1.27 -12.58
CA VAL A 248 21.81 0.64 -12.92
C VAL A 248 22.49 1.33 -14.11
N ILE A 249 21.74 1.56 -15.18
CA ILE A 249 22.23 2.25 -16.38
C ILE A 249 22.66 3.67 -16.03
N GLY A 250 21.82 4.43 -15.32
CA GLY A 250 22.11 5.83 -15.03
C GLY A 250 23.31 6.03 -14.10
N TRP A 251 23.51 5.18 -13.09
CA TRP A 251 24.73 5.18 -12.28
C TRP A 251 25.98 4.83 -13.10
N TRP A 252 25.87 3.86 -14.02
CA TRP A 252 26.98 3.48 -14.89
C TRP A 252 27.37 4.62 -15.84
N VAL A 253 26.40 5.23 -16.52
CA VAL A 253 26.62 6.37 -17.43
C VAL A 253 27.10 7.61 -16.64
N GLY A 254 26.51 7.91 -15.48
CA GLY A 254 26.93 9.03 -14.63
C GLY A 254 28.38 8.89 -14.15
N GLY A 255 28.77 7.69 -13.72
CA GLY A 255 30.16 7.38 -13.36
C GLY A 255 31.13 7.47 -14.54
N TRP A 256 30.71 7.06 -15.73
CA TRP A 256 31.49 7.20 -16.97
C TRP A 256 31.64 8.68 -17.39
N ALA A 257 30.57 9.47 -17.33
CA ALA A 257 30.57 10.88 -17.70
C ALA A 257 31.49 11.71 -16.81
N MET A 258 31.53 11.43 -15.50
CA MET A 258 32.45 12.11 -14.58
C MET A 258 33.93 11.79 -14.82
N LYS A 259 34.23 10.58 -15.33
CA LYS A 259 35.59 10.22 -15.74
C LYS A 259 36.01 10.95 -17.02
N ASN A 260 35.06 11.24 -17.92
CA ASN A 260 35.30 11.87 -19.21
C ASN A 260 34.90 13.36 -19.20
N ARG A 261 35.78 14.19 -18.61
CA ARG A 261 35.59 15.62 -18.27
C ARG A 261 35.09 16.56 -19.38
N ARG A 262 35.15 16.19 -20.66
CA ARG A 262 34.72 17.03 -21.80
C ARG A 262 33.21 16.94 -22.11
N MET A 263 32.48 15.97 -21.54
CA MET A 263 31.08 15.69 -21.91
C MET A 263 30.04 16.29 -20.96
N ILE A 264 30.43 16.83 -19.81
CA ILE A 264 29.50 17.35 -18.78
C ILE A 264 28.60 18.47 -19.34
N THR A 265 29.12 19.30 -20.23
CA THR A 265 28.37 20.40 -20.88
C THR A 265 27.37 19.90 -21.94
N VAL A 266 27.61 18.73 -22.54
CA VAL A 266 26.77 18.16 -23.61
C VAL A 266 25.64 17.32 -23.02
N SER A 267 25.90 16.60 -21.92
CA SER A 267 24.90 15.75 -21.27
C SER A 267 23.72 16.54 -20.68
N SER A 268 23.94 17.75 -20.14
CA SER A 268 22.87 18.57 -19.54
C SER A 268 21.84 19.06 -20.54
N VAL A 269 22.27 19.42 -21.75
CA VAL A 269 21.40 19.97 -22.82
C VAL A 269 20.61 18.85 -23.51
N VAL A 270 21.22 17.68 -23.70
CA VAL A 270 20.55 16.53 -24.32
C VAL A 270 19.49 15.92 -23.41
N ILE A 271 19.73 15.85 -22.09
CA ILE A 271 18.76 15.30 -21.13
C ILE A 271 17.54 16.23 -20.98
N ALA A 272 17.74 17.55 -20.97
CA ALA A 272 16.65 18.52 -20.97
C ALA A 272 15.81 18.43 -22.27
N GLY A 273 16.44 18.17 -23.42
CA GLY A 273 15.76 17.95 -24.70
C GLY A 273 14.94 16.66 -24.74
N ILE A 274 15.43 15.56 -24.16
CA ILE A 274 14.71 14.27 -24.11
C ILE A 274 13.50 14.36 -23.18
N MET A 275 13.61 15.07 -22.05
CA MET A 275 12.50 15.30 -21.12
C MET A 275 11.38 16.17 -21.71
N MET A 276 11.66 16.99 -22.73
CA MET A 276 10.69 17.85 -23.42
C MET A 276 10.17 17.26 -24.74
N GLY A 277 10.78 16.18 -25.25
CA GLY A 277 10.58 15.70 -26.62
C GLY A 277 9.86 14.37 -26.78
N LEU A 278 9.40 13.73 -25.69
CA LEU A 278 8.61 12.50 -25.80
C LEU A 278 7.19 12.84 -26.29
N PRO A 279 6.77 12.37 -27.47
CA PRO A 279 5.42 12.62 -27.96
C PRO A 279 4.41 11.94 -27.05
N ALA A 280 3.47 12.72 -26.52
CA ALA A 280 2.25 12.22 -25.92
C ALA A 280 1.36 11.69 -27.05
N ASP A 281 1.49 10.41 -27.39
CA ASP A 281 0.48 9.74 -28.21
C ASP A 281 -0.52 9.03 -27.29
N PRO A 282 -1.74 9.58 -27.12
CA PRO A 282 -2.75 9.04 -26.20
C PRO A 282 -3.38 7.71 -26.68
N LEU A 283 -2.98 7.18 -27.84
CA LEU A 283 -3.62 6.01 -28.46
C LEU A 283 -3.13 4.64 -27.94
N TYR A 284 -2.12 4.60 -27.06
CA TYR A 284 -1.49 3.35 -26.60
C TYR A 284 -1.52 3.12 -25.08
N ALA A 285 -2.37 3.83 -24.34
CA ALA A 285 -2.54 3.52 -22.92
C ALA A 285 -3.12 2.11 -22.76
N GLN A 286 -2.32 1.16 -22.26
CA GLN A 286 -2.87 -0.03 -21.61
C GLN A 286 -3.87 0.41 -20.54
N GLY A 287 -4.92 -0.41 -20.33
CA GLY A 287 -6.07 -0.08 -19.49
C GLY A 287 -5.66 0.69 -18.23
N ARG A 288 -5.97 1.99 -18.21
CA ARG A 288 -5.66 2.88 -17.09
C ARG A 288 -6.54 2.44 -15.93
N GLY A 289 -5.99 1.69 -14.99
CA GLY A 289 -6.79 1.14 -13.90
C GLY A 289 -6.05 0.10 -13.09
N THR A 290 -5.88 0.44 -11.83
CA THR A 290 -5.49 -0.34 -10.66
C THR A 290 -5.94 -1.82 -10.63
N ASP A 291 -4.97 -2.76 -10.62
CA ASP A 291 -5.20 -4.19 -10.37
C ASP A 291 -5.49 -4.49 -8.89
N GLY A 292 -6.63 -4.05 -8.39
CA GLY A 292 -7.11 -4.44 -7.06
C GLY A 292 -7.50 -5.91 -6.97
N LEU A 293 -7.92 -6.34 -5.78
CA LEU A 293 -8.46 -7.66 -5.52
C LEU A 293 -9.89 -7.72 -6.04
N ALA A 294 -10.07 -8.35 -7.21
CA ALA A 294 -11.37 -8.48 -7.84
C ALA A 294 -12.17 -9.65 -7.23
N ALA A 295 -13.40 -9.38 -6.84
CA ALA A 295 -14.35 -10.37 -6.36
C ALA A 295 -15.70 -10.21 -7.05
N SER A 296 -16.41 -11.32 -7.26
CA SER A 296 -17.74 -11.32 -7.86
C SER A 296 -18.67 -12.29 -7.16
N ALA A 297 -19.95 -11.96 -7.10
CA ALA A 297 -20.96 -12.86 -6.59
C ALA A 297 -22.29 -12.69 -7.31
N ARG A 298 -23.07 -13.76 -7.34
CA ARG A 298 -24.42 -13.76 -7.91
C ARG A 298 -25.36 -14.60 -7.05
N ALA A 299 -26.59 -14.13 -6.93
CA ALA A 299 -27.70 -14.93 -6.41
C ALA A 299 -28.97 -14.69 -7.23
N SER A 300 -29.83 -15.72 -7.32
CA SER A 300 -31.13 -15.60 -7.98
C SER A 300 -32.18 -16.53 -7.40
N GLY A 301 -33.43 -16.30 -7.79
CA GLY A 301 -34.57 -17.12 -7.39
C GLY A 301 -35.29 -16.57 -6.17
N GLN A 302 -35.69 -17.48 -5.27
CA GLN A 302 -36.44 -17.14 -4.06
C GLN A 302 -35.54 -16.40 -3.06
N ALA A 303 -36.08 -15.33 -2.49
CA ALA A 303 -35.46 -14.51 -1.46
C ALA A 303 -36.52 -14.07 -0.45
N VAL A 304 -36.07 -13.45 0.64
CA VAL A 304 -36.96 -12.87 1.65
C VAL A 304 -36.66 -11.39 1.82
N ARG A 305 -37.71 -10.58 1.94
CA ARG A 305 -37.61 -9.18 2.36
C ARG A 305 -37.91 -9.09 3.85
N ILE A 306 -37.04 -8.46 4.62
CA ILE A 306 -37.28 -8.16 6.04
C ILE A 306 -38.22 -6.94 6.12
N VAL A 307 -39.24 -7.02 6.95
CA VAL A 307 -40.29 -5.98 7.08
C VAL A 307 -40.53 -5.59 8.55
N GLY A 308 -41.16 -4.43 8.75
CA GLY A 308 -41.53 -3.92 10.05
C GLY A 308 -40.51 -2.95 10.66
N ALA A 309 -40.64 -2.71 11.96
CA ALA A 309 -39.89 -1.64 12.63
C ALA A 309 -38.40 -1.94 12.82
N ASP A 310 -37.97 -3.21 12.77
CA ASP A 310 -36.57 -3.59 13.00
C ASP A 310 -35.97 -4.20 11.73
N PRO A 311 -35.04 -3.51 11.05
CA PRO A 311 -34.54 -3.93 9.74
C PRO A 311 -33.78 -5.24 9.75
N VAL A 312 -33.41 -5.76 10.92
CA VAL A 312 -32.65 -7.00 11.07
C VAL A 312 -33.42 -8.12 11.77
N ASN A 313 -34.72 -7.94 11.98
CA ASN A 313 -35.57 -8.98 12.55
C ASN A 313 -35.93 -10.04 11.50
N MET A 314 -35.10 -11.07 11.39
CA MET A 314 -35.26 -12.19 10.45
C MET A 314 -36.55 -13.02 10.64
N ASN A 315 -37.30 -12.81 11.74
CA ASN A 315 -38.59 -13.47 11.95
C ASN A 315 -39.76 -12.74 11.26
N SER A 316 -39.58 -11.49 10.84
CA SER A 316 -40.62 -10.71 10.15
C SER A 316 -40.23 -10.53 8.69
N THR A 317 -40.72 -11.43 7.83
CA THR A 317 -40.33 -11.47 6.43
C THR A 317 -41.50 -11.63 5.48
N GLN A 318 -41.28 -11.21 4.23
CA GLN A 318 -42.18 -11.44 3.10
C GLN A 318 -41.40 -12.11 1.96
N PRO A 319 -42.00 -13.07 1.23
CA PRO A 319 -41.34 -13.71 0.11
C PRO A 319 -41.15 -12.72 -1.05
N VAL A 320 -39.97 -12.77 -1.68
CA VAL A 320 -39.66 -12.03 -2.89
C VAL A 320 -38.95 -12.94 -3.88
N THR A 321 -38.94 -12.59 -5.16
CA THR A 321 -38.18 -13.32 -6.19
C THR A 321 -37.39 -12.34 -7.02
N GLY A 322 -36.13 -12.66 -7.30
CA GLY A 322 -35.27 -11.75 -8.04
C GLY A 322 -33.84 -12.24 -8.21
N THR A 323 -33.00 -11.35 -8.69
CA THR A 323 -31.58 -11.55 -8.96
C THR A 323 -30.76 -10.44 -8.34
N ILE A 324 -29.56 -10.76 -7.89
CA ILE A 324 -28.52 -9.79 -7.55
C ILE A 324 -27.19 -10.23 -8.18
N THR A 325 -26.47 -9.28 -8.76
CA THR A 325 -25.12 -9.47 -9.29
C THR A 325 -24.21 -8.42 -8.67
N ILE A 326 -23.06 -8.88 -8.19
CA ILE A 326 -22.07 -8.10 -7.46
C ILE A 326 -20.74 -8.25 -8.18
N GLN A 327 -20.11 -7.13 -8.46
CA GLN A 327 -18.72 -7.04 -8.89
C GLN A 327 -18.05 -5.99 -8.00
N ALA A 328 -16.91 -6.34 -7.44
CA ALA A 328 -16.14 -5.46 -6.59
C ALA A 328 -14.65 -5.59 -6.91
N VAL A 329 -13.92 -4.50 -6.74
CA VAL A 329 -12.47 -4.47 -6.76
C VAL A 329 -12.03 -3.69 -5.53
N GLU A 330 -11.45 -4.41 -4.57
CA GLU A 330 -10.83 -3.83 -3.37
C GLU A 330 -9.41 -3.40 -3.73
N MET A 331 -9.10 -2.11 -3.65
CA MET A 331 -7.75 -1.58 -3.96
C MET A 331 -6.79 -1.63 -2.75
N GLY A 332 -7.21 -2.32 -1.69
CA GLY A 332 -6.61 -2.31 -0.37
C GLY A 332 -7.01 -1.07 0.43
N ASN A 333 -6.75 -1.09 1.73
CA ASN A 333 -6.96 0.02 2.66
C ASN A 333 -5.97 1.19 2.44
N ARG A 334 -5.85 1.67 1.20
CA ARG A 334 -5.09 2.86 0.84
C ARG A 334 -5.89 4.07 1.28
N TRP A 335 -5.82 4.36 2.58
CA TRP A 335 -6.53 5.45 3.22
C TRP A 335 -6.00 6.80 2.72
N SER A 336 -6.49 7.27 1.58
CA SER A 336 -6.41 8.67 1.18
C SER A 336 -7.81 9.24 1.16
N HIS A 337 -8.11 10.13 2.10
CA HIS A 337 -9.36 10.91 2.13
C HIS A 337 -9.60 11.74 0.84
N VAL A 338 -8.62 11.80 -0.06
CA VAL A 338 -8.65 12.60 -1.27
C VAL A 338 -9.27 11.83 -2.43
N GLN A 339 -9.12 10.50 -2.51
CA GLN A 339 -9.70 9.70 -3.60
C GLN A 339 -10.02 8.27 -3.15
N ASN A 340 -11.28 7.88 -3.36
CA ASN A 340 -11.71 6.50 -3.24
C ASN A 340 -11.37 5.76 -4.54
N THR A 341 -10.53 4.73 -4.44
CA THR A 341 -10.08 3.96 -5.61
C THR A 341 -10.79 2.62 -5.75
N ASP A 342 -11.60 2.21 -4.77
CA ASP A 342 -12.40 1.01 -4.90
C ASP A 342 -13.37 1.13 -6.07
N ALA A 343 -13.70 -0.01 -6.67
CA ALA A 343 -14.72 -0.08 -7.70
C ALA A 343 -15.79 -1.08 -7.27
N MET A 344 -17.05 -0.73 -7.49
CA MET A 344 -18.14 -1.67 -7.32
C MET A 344 -19.20 -1.48 -8.38
N THR A 345 -19.87 -2.56 -8.71
CA THR A 345 -21.10 -2.57 -9.48
C THR A 345 -22.00 -3.63 -8.90
N VAL A 346 -23.04 -3.18 -8.21
CA VAL A 346 -24.12 -4.04 -7.72
C VAL A 346 -25.37 -3.70 -8.50
N THR A 347 -25.98 -4.71 -9.10
CA THR A 347 -27.30 -4.59 -9.73
C THR A 347 -28.22 -5.63 -9.14
N ALA A 348 -29.36 -5.21 -8.61
CA ALA A 348 -30.38 -6.11 -8.12
C ALA A 348 -31.73 -5.77 -8.74
N ARG A 349 -32.50 -6.80 -9.07
CA ARG A 349 -33.88 -6.68 -9.51
C ARG A 349 -34.72 -7.73 -8.81
N PHE A 350 -35.76 -7.33 -8.11
CA PHE A 350 -36.62 -8.25 -7.38
C PHE A 350 -38.06 -7.74 -7.31
N THR A 351 -39.00 -8.67 -7.13
CA THR A 351 -40.42 -8.37 -7.01
C THR A 351 -40.96 -8.92 -5.70
N GLY A 352 -41.71 -8.10 -4.98
CA GLY A 352 -42.41 -8.46 -3.74
C GLY A 352 -43.80 -7.84 -3.74
N GLY A 353 -44.84 -8.68 -3.63
CA GLY A 353 -46.22 -8.24 -3.84
C GLY A 353 -46.42 -7.66 -5.25
N GLU A 354 -46.97 -6.45 -5.32
CA GLU A 354 -47.19 -5.71 -6.59
C GLU A 354 -46.03 -4.78 -6.98
N ALA A 355 -44.95 -4.73 -6.18
CA ALA A 355 -43.84 -3.84 -6.41
C ALA A 355 -42.64 -4.57 -7.03
N THR A 356 -42.12 -4.04 -8.13
CA THR A 356 -40.83 -4.42 -8.72
C THR A 356 -39.80 -3.34 -8.40
N TYR A 357 -38.63 -3.77 -7.96
CA TYR A 357 -37.51 -2.91 -7.62
C TYR A 357 -36.35 -3.16 -8.58
N ASP A 358 -35.71 -2.08 -9.00
CA ASP A 358 -34.42 -2.08 -9.67
C ASP A 358 -33.45 -1.24 -8.82
N VAL A 359 -32.33 -1.84 -8.43
CA VAL A 359 -31.31 -1.24 -7.55
C VAL A 359 -29.98 -1.25 -8.28
N LYS A 360 -29.30 -0.10 -8.29
CA LYS A 360 -27.95 0.05 -8.81
C LYS A 360 -27.05 0.70 -7.76
N ILE A 361 -25.91 0.08 -7.46
CA ILE A 361 -24.86 0.64 -6.60
C ILE A 361 -23.56 0.63 -7.40
N ASP A 362 -23.14 1.80 -7.87
CA ASP A 362 -21.93 1.96 -8.69
C ASP A 362 -20.95 3.00 -8.12
N ARG A 363 -21.27 3.54 -6.93
CA ARG A 363 -20.43 4.50 -6.22
C ARG A 363 -20.10 3.97 -4.83
N PRO A 364 -18.82 3.64 -4.57
CA PRO A 364 -18.38 3.22 -3.25
C PRO A 364 -18.50 4.36 -2.22
N MET A 365 -18.81 3.99 -0.99
CA MET A 365 -18.95 4.92 0.13
C MET A 365 -17.62 5.03 0.86
N PRO A 366 -16.92 6.18 0.79
CA PRO A 366 -15.58 6.32 1.38
C PRO A 366 -15.59 6.32 2.92
N ARG A 367 -16.72 6.70 3.53
CA ARG A 367 -16.93 6.73 4.97
C ARG A 367 -18.43 6.63 5.27
N HIS A 368 -18.76 5.99 6.39
CA HIS A 368 -20.12 5.99 6.92
C HIS A 368 -20.69 7.43 7.02
N PRO A 369 -21.96 7.71 6.66
CA PRO A 369 -22.47 9.07 6.60
C PRO A 369 -22.37 9.86 7.92
N LEU A 370 -22.45 9.13 9.04
CA LEU A 370 -22.32 9.68 10.39
C LEU A 370 -20.92 9.49 11.00
N GLY A 371 -19.99 8.86 10.28
CA GLY A 371 -18.64 8.56 10.77
C GLY A 371 -18.62 7.66 12.01
N LEU A 372 -19.58 6.74 12.11
CA LEU A 372 -19.73 5.85 13.26
C LEU A 372 -18.76 4.66 13.20
N TYR A 373 -18.47 4.19 11.98
CA TYR A 373 -17.68 3.01 11.72
C TYR A 373 -17.06 3.02 10.31
N THR A 374 -16.08 2.16 10.06
CA THR A 374 -15.33 2.13 8.78
C THR A 374 -16.18 1.50 7.69
N THR A 375 -16.08 2.03 6.48
CA THR A 375 -16.63 1.39 5.29
C THR A 375 -15.54 0.81 4.40
N TRP A 376 -14.29 0.84 4.86
CA TRP A 376 -13.09 0.42 4.10
C TRP A 376 -12.99 1.08 2.74
N SER A 377 -13.39 2.35 2.65
CA SER A 377 -13.57 3.06 1.39
C SER A 377 -14.65 2.50 0.47
N GLY A 378 -15.36 1.44 0.83
CA GLY A 378 -16.56 0.96 0.16
C GLY A 378 -16.51 -0.51 -0.17
N ALA A 379 -15.34 -1.13 -0.34
CA ALA A 379 -15.24 -2.57 -0.55
C ALA A 379 -14.25 -3.22 0.42
N VAL A 380 -14.62 -4.37 0.97
CA VAL A 380 -13.72 -5.16 1.81
C VAL A 380 -14.02 -6.65 1.64
N LEU A 381 -12.96 -7.46 1.63
CA LEU A 381 -13.05 -8.91 1.55
C LEU A 381 -12.69 -9.56 2.90
N GLU A 382 -13.45 -10.60 3.28
CA GLU A 382 -13.17 -11.46 4.44
C GLU A 382 -12.88 -10.75 5.78
N HIS A 383 -13.57 -9.66 6.10
CA HIS A 383 -13.42 -8.95 7.39
C HIS A 383 -14.56 -9.25 8.36
N GLN A 384 -14.26 -9.21 9.67
CA GLN A 384 -15.28 -9.38 10.71
C GLN A 384 -16.09 -8.09 10.88
N MET A 385 -17.41 -8.22 11.06
CA MET A 385 -18.32 -7.11 11.34
C MET A 385 -19.54 -7.56 12.15
N HIS A 386 -20.37 -6.61 12.55
CA HIS A 386 -21.55 -6.78 13.40
C HIS A 386 -21.23 -7.34 14.80
N GLY A 387 -22.26 -7.55 15.61
CA GLY A 387 -22.11 -7.98 17.00
C GLY A 387 -21.32 -6.98 17.84
N ASP A 388 -20.30 -7.46 18.54
CA ASP A 388 -19.42 -6.68 19.42
C ASP A 388 -18.21 -6.06 18.69
N THR A 389 -18.20 -6.04 17.35
CA THR A 389 -17.08 -5.45 16.57
C THR A 389 -17.08 -3.93 16.59
N GLY A 390 -18.26 -3.30 16.63
CA GLY A 390 -18.42 -1.86 16.43
C GLY A 390 -18.77 -1.46 14.99
N ILE A 391 -18.85 -2.42 14.05
CA ILE A 391 -19.27 -2.17 12.65
C ILE A 391 -20.72 -2.56 12.42
N GLY A 392 -21.49 -1.63 11.85
CA GLY A 392 -22.91 -1.82 11.58
C GLY A 392 -23.69 -1.96 12.89
N THR A 393 -24.46 -3.05 13.04
CA THR A 393 -25.36 -3.26 14.18
C THR A 393 -24.94 -4.41 15.10
N ASP A 394 -25.16 -4.24 16.41
CA ASP A 394 -24.94 -5.25 17.46
C ASP A 394 -26.05 -6.32 17.52
N LYS A 395 -27.17 -6.05 16.83
CA LYS A 395 -28.32 -6.95 16.73
C LYS A 395 -28.08 -8.16 15.83
N LEU A 396 -27.12 -8.06 14.91
CA LEU A 396 -26.68 -9.18 14.08
C LEU A 396 -25.51 -9.90 14.78
N PRO A 397 -25.40 -11.23 14.64
CA PRO A 397 -24.24 -11.94 15.18
C PRO A 397 -22.96 -11.47 14.49
N ARG A 398 -21.83 -11.56 15.20
CA ARG A 398 -20.51 -11.37 14.59
C ARG A 398 -20.37 -12.33 13.39
N MET A 399 -20.00 -11.77 12.24
CA MET A 399 -19.90 -12.49 10.98
C MET A 399 -18.71 -12.01 10.15
N ARG A 400 -18.23 -12.88 9.25
CA ARG A 400 -17.07 -12.61 8.37
C ARG A 400 -17.50 -12.82 6.91
N PRO A 401 -18.24 -11.88 6.29
CA PRO A 401 -18.66 -12.02 4.91
C PRO A 401 -17.45 -12.16 3.97
N LYS A 402 -17.64 -12.91 2.89
CA LYS A 402 -16.65 -13.05 1.81
C LYS A 402 -16.46 -11.72 1.08
N ILE A 403 -17.56 -11.04 0.78
CA ILE A 403 -17.59 -9.69 0.19
C ILE A 403 -18.51 -8.83 1.05
N ALA A 404 -18.04 -7.67 1.45
CA ALA A 404 -18.86 -6.63 2.05
C ALA A 404 -18.65 -5.30 1.33
N LEU A 405 -19.76 -4.64 0.99
CA LEU A 405 -19.75 -3.38 0.25
C LEU A 405 -20.58 -2.33 0.98
N TRP A 406 -20.10 -1.08 0.95
CA TRP A 406 -20.86 0.12 1.30
C TRP A 406 -20.85 1.06 0.12
N GLY A 407 -22.03 1.51 -0.30
CA GLY A 407 -22.15 2.37 -1.47
C GLY A 407 -23.41 3.23 -1.44
N TRP A 408 -23.57 4.00 -2.51
CA TRP A 408 -24.74 4.84 -2.72
C TRP A 408 -25.65 4.23 -3.77
N ALA A 409 -26.81 3.73 -3.34
CA ALA A 409 -27.81 3.12 -4.21
C ALA A 409 -28.68 4.16 -4.91
N GLU A 410 -28.86 3.97 -6.22
CA GLU A 410 -30.04 4.43 -6.94
C GLU A 410 -31.09 3.30 -6.88
N VAL A 411 -32.31 3.66 -6.49
CA VAL A 411 -33.42 2.72 -6.31
C VAL A 411 -34.61 3.21 -7.13
N SER A 412 -35.14 2.31 -7.96
CA SER A 412 -36.39 2.49 -8.67
C SER A 412 -37.43 1.50 -8.18
N ARG A 413 -38.68 1.96 -8.06
CA ARG A 413 -39.86 1.13 -7.76
C ARG A 413 -40.87 1.30 -8.89
N ASN A 414 -41.29 0.21 -9.50
CA ASN A 414 -42.23 0.19 -10.62
C ASN A 414 -41.82 1.13 -11.78
N GLY A 415 -40.51 1.29 -12.00
CA GLY A 415 -39.94 2.17 -13.03
C GLY A 415 -39.74 3.64 -12.62
N GLU A 416 -40.17 4.05 -11.42
CA GLU A 416 -39.95 5.40 -10.90
C GLU A 416 -38.78 5.42 -9.90
N VAL A 417 -37.83 6.34 -10.08
CA VAL A 417 -36.70 6.50 -9.16
C VAL A 417 -37.18 7.09 -7.83
N ILE A 418 -37.07 6.32 -6.76
CA ILE A 418 -37.47 6.72 -5.40
C ILE A 418 -36.29 7.21 -4.55
N ALA A 419 -35.05 6.88 -4.92
CA ALA A 419 -33.83 7.40 -4.31
C ALA A 419 -32.68 7.41 -5.33
N ARG A 420 -31.85 8.45 -5.32
CA ARG A 420 -30.66 8.58 -6.20
C ARG A 420 -29.33 8.31 -5.51
N ALA A 421 -29.33 8.29 -4.18
CA ALA A 421 -28.14 8.13 -3.36
C ALA A 421 -28.52 7.69 -1.94
N ALA A 422 -29.20 6.56 -1.82
CA ALA A 422 -29.46 5.97 -0.50
C ALA A 422 -28.21 5.19 -0.02
N PRO A 423 -27.77 5.36 1.24
CA PRO A 423 -26.81 4.46 1.86
C PRO A 423 -27.21 3.00 1.65
N ALA A 424 -26.28 2.19 1.19
CA ALA A 424 -26.52 0.77 0.97
C ALA A 424 -25.35 -0.06 1.47
N HIS A 425 -25.68 -1.23 2.01
CA HIS A 425 -24.74 -2.23 2.47
C HIS A 425 -25.07 -3.57 1.81
N VAL A 426 -24.05 -4.27 1.31
CA VAL A 426 -24.20 -5.59 0.70
C VAL A 426 -23.24 -6.54 1.36
N MET A 427 -23.72 -7.72 1.74
CA MET A 427 -22.87 -8.80 2.27
C MET A 427 -23.09 -10.09 1.50
N VAL A 428 -22.01 -10.82 1.26
CA VAL A 428 -22.01 -12.16 0.69
C VAL A 428 -21.44 -13.13 1.72
N LEU A 429 -22.25 -14.09 2.16
CA LEU A 429 -21.90 -15.07 3.18
C LEU A 429 -22.05 -16.49 2.66
N THR A 430 -21.07 -17.33 2.95
CA THR A 430 -21.06 -18.74 2.54
C THR A 430 -21.17 -19.71 3.70
N ASP A 431 -21.04 -19.21 4.92
CA ASP A 431 -20.91 -19.98 6.16
C ASP A 431 -21.50 -19.20 7.34
N GLY A 432 -21.64 -19.88 8.49
CA GLY A 432 -22.23 -19.30 9.68
C GLY A 432 -23.77 -19.36 9.73
N PRO A 433 -24.39 -18.64 10.69
CA PRO A 433 -25.83 -18.72 10.98
C PRO A 433 -26.71 -18.03 9.92
N MET A 434 -26.13 -17.14 9.10
CA MET A 434 -26.79 -16.45 8.00
C MET A 434 -25.95 -16.64 6.75
N GLN A 435 -26.50 -17.34 5.75
CA GLN A 435 -25.84 -17.63 4.49
C GLN A 435 -26.58 -16.99 3.33
N GLY A 436 -25.85 -16.64 2.27
CA GLY A 436 -26.41 -16.06 1.07
C GLY A 436 -25.96 -14.63 0.81
N VAL A 437 -26.80 -13.86 0.12
CA VAL A 437 -26.54 -12.44 -0.21
C VAL A 437 -27.55 -11.56 0.50
N MET A 438 -27.05 -10.61 1.27
CA MET A 438 -27.83 -9.60 1.97
C MET A 438 -27.67 -8.25 1.26
N LEU A 439 -28.78 -7.58 0.97
CA LEU A 439 -28.84 -6.23 0.42
C LEU A 439 -29.66 -5.37 1.37
N GLU A 440 -29.00 -4.37 1.96
CA GLU A 440 -29.60 -3.37 2.83
C GLU A 440 -29.53 -2.01 2.16
N ILE A 441 -30.64 -1.27 2.17
CA ILE A 441 -30.74 0.09 1.64
C ILE A 441 -31.48 0.92 2.66
N ALA A 442 -30.81 1.98 3.12
CA ALA A 442 -31.27 2.90 4.14
C ALA A 442 -31.73 2.21 5.45
N ALA A 443 -31.16 1.05 5.77
CA ALA A 443 -31.58 0.25 6.90
C ALA A 443 -31.38 0.98 8.24
N GLU A 444 -30.29 1.74 8.39
CA GLU A 444 -29.97 2.45 9.64
C GLU A 444 -30.80 3.74 9.79
N GLU A 445 -30.81 4.57 8.76
CA GLU A 445 -31.43 5.90 8.84
C GLU A 445 -32.91 5.93 8.45
N LYS A 446 -33.43 4.85 7.83
CA LYS A 446 -34.82 4.70 7.38
C LYS A 446 -35.29 5.87 6.52
N SER A 447 -34.47 6.27 5.56
CA SER A 447 -34.64 7.48 4.76
C SER A 447 -35.51 7.32 3.50
N LEU A 448 -35.95 6.10 3.14
CA LEU A 448 -36.75 5.86 1.94
C LEU A 448 -38.22 6.20 2.16
N ALA A 449 -38.60 7.46 1.93
CA ALA A 449 -39.97 7.94 2.13
C ALA A 449 -41.06 7.19 1.33
N ALA A 450 -40.71 6.60 0.18
CA ALA A 450 -41.62 5.81 -0.64
C ALA A 450 -41.86 4.38 -0.13
N GLU A 451 -41.10 3.94 0.88
CA GLU A 451 -41.23 2.61 1.48
C GLU A 451 -41.92 2.68 2.86
N PRO A 452 -42.90 1.82 3.16
CA PRO A 452 -43.63 1.86 4.42
C PRO A 452 -42.74 1.77 5.66
N ASP A 453 -41.71 0.93 5.60
CA ASP A 453 -40.76 0.71 6.70
C ASP A 453 -39.58 1.70 6.68
N GLY A 454 -39.48 2.54 5.64
CA GLY A 454 -38.38 3.49 5.43
C GLY A 454 -37.08 2.88 4.89
N TYR A 455 -37.04 1.56 4.65
CA TYR A 455 -35.86 0.84 4.16
C TYR A 455 -36.23 -0.32 3.23
N ILE A 456 -35.22 -0.86 2.55
CA ILE A 456 -35.28 -2.12 1.82
C ILE A 456 -34.19 -3.04 2.37
N HIS A 457 -34.57 -4.23 2.83
CA HIS A 457 -33.63 -5.27 3.22
C HIS A 457 -34.07 -6.58 2.59
N VAL A 458 -33.26 -7.12 1.69
CA VAL A 458 -33.51 -8.39 0.99
C VAL A 458 -32.38 -9.38 1.24
N MET A 459 -32.73 -10.64 1.49
CA MET A 459 -31.81 -11.74 1.67
C MET A 459 -32.11 -12.87 0.69
N TRP A 460 -31.16 -13.16 -0.20
CA TRP A 460 -31.14 -14.39 -0.98
C TRP A 460 -30.42 -15.45 -0.16
N PRO A 461 -31.04 -16.58 0.21
CA PRO A 461 -30.43 -17.56 1.13
C PRO A 461 -29.30 -18.38 0.50
N LYS A 462 -29.09 -18.29 -0.82
CA LYS A 462 -28.08 -19.05 -1.55
C LYS A 462 -27.27 -18.15 -2.46
N VAL A 463 -25.96 -18.30 -2.40
CA VAL A 463 -25.01 -17.76 -3.39
C VAL A 463 -24.91 -18.76 -4.54
N GLU A 464 -25.19 -18.32 -5.78
CA GLU A 464 -25.14 -19.17 -6.98
C GLU A 464 -23.73 -19.29 -7.54
N ALA A 465 -23.01 -18.17 -7.56
CA ALA A 465 -21.63 -18.08 -7.99
C ALA A 465 -20.90 -17.10 -7.08
N LEU A 466 -19.68 -17.46 -6.71
CA LEU A 466 -18.76 -16.63 -5.94
C LEU A 466 -17.36 -16.83 -6.53
N GLU A 467 -16.73 -15.73 -6.91
CA GLU A 467 -15.34 -15.70 -7.35
C GLU A 467 -14.57 -14.78 -6.39
N MET A 468 -13.59 -15.36 -5.70
CA MET A 468 -12.72 -14.64 -4.77
C MET A 468 -11.29 -14.57 -5.34
N PRO A 469 -10.51 -13.52 -5.03
CA PRO A 469 -9.16 -13.32 -5.56
C PRO A 469 -8.10 -14.18 -4.84
N GLU A 470 -8.43 -15.39 -4.39
CA GLU A 470 -7.57 -16.24 -3.55
C GLU A 470 -6.20 -16.52 -4.18
N ASN A 471 -6.17 -16.73 -5.50
CA ASN A 471 -4.91 -16.96 -6.23
C ASN A 471 -4.05 -15.71 -6.26
N GLN A 472 -4.65 -14.53 -6.44
CA GLN A 472 -3.97 -13.25 -6.49
C GLN A 472 -3.37 -12.92 -5.11
N GLU A 473 -4.16 -13.07 -4.05
CA GLU A 473 -3.69 -12.89 -2.66
C GLU A 473 -2.56 -13.85 -2.31
N ARG A 474 -2.72 -15.13 -2.63
CA ARG A 474 -1.67 -16.14 -2.36
C ARG A 474 -0.38 -15.83 -3.11
N THR A 475 -0.47 -15.46 -4.39
CA THR A 475 0.70 -15.06 -5.17
C THR A 475 1.39 -13.84 -4.57
N ARG A 476 0.63 -12.83 -4.16
CA ARG A 476 1.16 -11.63 -3.48
C ARG A 476 1.88 -12.00 -2.19
N GLN A 477 1.24 -12.78 -1.31
CA GLN A 477 1.85 -13.25 -0.06
C GLN A 477 3.16 -14.01 -0.31
N ILE A 478 3.18 -14.95 -1.27
CA ILE A 478 4.40 -15.71 -1.61
C ILE A 478 5.51 -14.75 -2.05
N ILE A 479 5.22 -13.83 -2.96
CA ILE A 479 6.20 -12.85 -3.46
C ILE A 479 6.71 -11.98 -2.32
N GLY A 480 5.81 -11.46 -1.47
CA GLY A 480 6.17 -10.65 -0.33
C GLY A 480 7.08 -11.38 0.65
N TRP A 481 6.74 -12.63 1.01
CA TRP A 481 7.57 -13.46 1.90
C TRP A 481 8.95 -13.73 1.30
N VAL A 482 9.00 -14.10 0.02
CA VAL A 482 10.25 -14.34 -0.69
C VAL A 482 11.09 -13.07 -0.76
N GLY A 483 10.48 -11.93 -1.10
CA GLY A 483 11.14 -10.64 -1.18
C GLY A 483 11.73 -10.19 0.16
N LEU A 484 10.95 -10.31 1.24
CA LEU A 484 11.39 -9.96 2.58
C LEU A 484 12.50 -10.88 3.09
N ALA A 485 12.34 -12.20 2.92
CA ALA A 485 13.37 -13.16 3.30
C ALA A 485 14.67 -12.96 2.49
N ALA A 486 14.56 -12.71 1.19
CA ALA A 486 15.72 -12.42 0.33
C ALA A 486 16.42 -11.13 0.74
N PHE A 487 15.66 -10.08 1.10
CA PHE A 487 16.22 -8.81 1.59
C PHE A 487 16.99 -9.00 2.89
N VAL A 488 16.39 -9.69 3.87
CA VAL A 488 17.04 -9.99 5.16
C VAL A 488 18.28 -10.86 4.95
N ALA A 489 18.20 -11.89 4.11
CA ALA A 489 19.34 -12.76 3.81
C ALA A 489 20.48 -11.99 3.14
N LEU A 490 20.16 -11.15 2.15
CA LEU A 490 21.12 -10.32 1.43
C LEU A 490 21.85 -9.36 2.38
N PHE A 491 21.11 -8.52 3.11
CA PHE A 491 21.72 -7.53 3.99
C PHE A 491 22.31 -8.15 5.26
N GLY A 492 21.77 -9.27 5.73
CA GLY A 492 22.38 -10.07 6.79
C GLY A 492 23.74 -10.62 6.38
N ALA A 493 23.85 -11.23 5.20
CA ALA A 493 25.13 -11.72 4.66
C ALA A 493 26.12 -10.57 4.43
N LEU A 494 25.67 -9.47 3.83
CA LEU A 494 26.49 -8.27 3.62
C LEU A 494 26.97 -7.66 4.94
N ALA A 495 26.13 -7.63 5.97
CA ALA A 495 26.53 -7.15 7.29
C ALA A 495 27.56 -8.07 7.96
N VAL A 496 27.48 -9.40 7.76
CA VAL A 496 28.44 -10.39 8.29
C VAL A 496 29.79 -10.30 7.58
N THR A 497 29.80 -10.14 6.25
CA THR A 497 31.05 -10.04 5.48
C THR A 497 31.82 -8.80 5.91
N ARG A 498 32.95 -9.01 6.62
CA ARG A 498 33.92 -7.95 6.89
C ARG A 498 34.45 -7.45 5.56
N THR A 499 34.34 -6.16 5.27
CA THR A 499 35.22 -5.51 4.30
C THR A 499 36.66 -5.68 4.79
N PRO A 500 37.54 -6.41 4.08
CA PRO A 500 38.95 -6.43 4.41
C PRO A 500 39.58 -5.07 4.08
N GLU A 501 40.63 -4.74 4.84
CA GLU A 501 41.65 -3.70 4.61
C GLU A 501 41.27 -2.23 4.89
N HIS A 502 41.50 -1.81 6.14
CA HIS A 502 42.14 -0.52 6.48
C HIS A 502 43.07 -0.69 7.70
N SER A 503 43.88 -1.75 7.69
CA SER A 503 44.94 -1.99 8.71
C SER A 503 46.33 -2.15 8.08
N ARG A 504 46.57 -1.52 6.92
CA ARG A 504 47.92 -1.31 6.38
C ARG A 504 48.05 0.12 5.87
N ARG A 505 48.28 1.04 6.81
CA ARG A 505 48.97 2.33 6.66
C ARG A 505 48.88 3.02 8.03
N ALA A 506 49.66 2.47 8.96
CA ALA A 506 50.23 3.23 10.06
C ALA A 506 51.69 3.49 9.68
#